data_AF-A0A1F4DTY3-F1
#
_entry.id   AF-A0A1F4DTY3-F1
#
_cell.length_a   1.000
_cell.length_b   1.000
_cell.length_c   1.000
_cell.angle_alpha   90.00
_cell.angle_beta   90.00
_cell.angle_gamma   90.00
#
_symmetry.space_group_name_H-M   'P 1'
#
loop_
_entity.id
_entity.type
_entity.pdbx_description
1 polymer ?
#
loop_
_entity_poly.entity_id
_entity_poly.type
_entity_poly.pdbx_seq_one_letter_code
_entity_poly.pdbx_strand_id
1 'polypeptide(L)' 'MNDGTLLVTDWDSGSLFRWSAKQGVETLASGFKGPADFCVVQEAKGLLVVVPDLPKSELRMIRLGR' A
#
# COMPACT_ATOMS: atom_id res chain seq x y z
N MET A 1 5.48 -4.17 10.12
CA MET A 1 6.39 -3.15 10.66
C MET A 1 5.83 -2.76 12.01
N ASN A 2 6.61 -2.84 13.09
CA ASN A 2 6.12 -2.56 14.45
C ASN A 2 6.74 -1.25 14.99
N ASP A 3 7.12 -0.34 14.10
CA ASP A 3 7.89 0.88 14.38
C ASP A 3 7.06 2.17 14.26
N GLY A 4 5.73 2.04 14.14
CA GLY A 4 4.83 3.18 13.93
C GLY A 4 4.78 3.68 12.48
N THR A 5 5.40 2.98 11.53
CA THR A 5 5.22 3.27 10.10
C THR A 5 3.77 3.04 9.70
N LEU A 6 3.18 4.02 9.03
CA LEU A 6 1.84 3.93 8.46
C LEU A 6 1.93 3.45 7.02
N LEU A 7 0.98 2.60 6.63
CA LEU A 7 0.73 2.24 5.25
C LEU A 7 -0.60 2.89 4.85
N VAL A 8 -0.64 3.57 3.71
CA VAL A 8 -1.79 4.39 3.32
C VAL A 8 -2.06 4.23 1.83
N THR A 9 -3.32 3.98 1.49
CA THR A 9 -3.85 4.18 0.13
C THR A 9 -4.40 5.59 0.02
N ASP A 10 -3.97 6.30 -1.01
CA ASP A 10 -4.49 7.63 -1.32
C ASP A 10 -5.27 7.60 -2.64
N TRP A 11 -6.54 7.99 -2.51
CA TRP A 11 -7.48 8.00 -3.60
C TRP A 11 -7.12 9.05 -4.65
N ASP A 12 -6.69 10.24 -4.23
CA ASP A 12 -6.48 11.38 -5.13
C ASP A 12 -5.23 11.18 -5.99
N SER A 13 -4.09 10.84 -5.37
CA SER A 13 -2.86 10.53 -6.12
C SER A 13 -2.89 9.16 -6.80
N GLY A 14 -3.84 8.28 -6.45
CA GLY A 14 -3.92 6.92 -6.96
C GLY A 14 -2.68 6.12 -6.59
N SER A 15 -2.28 6.15 -5.31
CA SER A 15 -1.05 5.55 -4.81
C SER A 15 -1.22 4.73 -3.52
N LEU A 16 -0.29 3.80 -3.31
CA LEU A 16 0.01 3.19 -2.03
C LEU A 16 1.35 3.77 -1.57
N PHE A 17 1.39 4.39 -0.39
CA PHE A 17 2.61 4.93 0.18
C PHE A 17 2.79 4.48 1.62
N ARG A 18 4.03 4.52 2.10
CA ARG A 18 4.32 4.46 3.54
C ARG A 18 4.71 5.83 4.06
N TRP A 19 4.35 6.10 5.31
CA TRP A 19 4.81 7.28 6.03
C TRP A 19 5.50 6.88 7.33
N SER A 20 6.63 7.52 7.61
CA SER A 20 7.28 7.44 8.93
C SER A 20 7.75 8.82 9.38
N ALA A 21 7.87 9.03 10.68
CA ALA A 21 8.41 10.27 11.24
C ALA A 21 9.87 10.56 10.80
N LYS A 22 10.63 9.52 10.42
CA LYS A 22 12.04 9.63 10.05
C LYS A 22 12.25 9.99 8.58
N GLN A 23 11.44 9.43 7.69
CA GLN A 23 11.64 9.51 6.24
C GLN A 23 10.54 10.28 5.52
N GLY A 24 9.44 10.63 6.20
CA GLY A 24 8.28 11.22 5.55
C GLY A 24 7.57 10.19 4.67
N VAL A 25 7.05 10.63 3.52
CA VAL A 25 6.28 9.82 2.58
C VAL A 25 7.20 9.13 1.57
N GLU A 26 6.95 7.84 1.33
CA GLU A 26 7.55 7.07 0.24
C GLU A 26 6.48 6.32 -0.53
N THR A 27 6.39 6.57 -1.84
CA THR A 27 5.46 5.86 -2.73
C THR A 27 5.97 4.45 -3.00
N LEU A 28 5.13 3.45 -2.74
CA LEU A 28 5.45 2.03 -2.91
C LEU A 28 4.82 1.46 -4.19
N ALA A 29 3.64 1.97 -4.56
CA ALA A 29 2.98 1.65 -5.82
C ALA A 29 2.10 2.82 -6.28
N SER A 30 1.92 2.95 -7.58
CA SER A 30 1.10 4.00 -8.20
C SER A 30 0.23 3.43 -9.32
N GLY A 31 -0.56 4.30 -9.96
CA GLY A 31 -1.40 3.96 -11.09
C GLY A 31 -2.74 3.34 -10.71
N PHE A 32 -3.15 3.45 -9.44
CA PHE A 32 -4.51 3.11 -9.03
C PHE A 32 -5.50 4.14 -9.59
N LYS A 33 -6.77 3.76 -9.74
CA LYS A 33 -7.86 4.65 -10.12
C LYS A 33 -8.85 4.91 -8.98
N GLY A 34 -8.93 4.01 -8.01
CA GLY A 34 -9.67 4.23 -6.77
C GLY A 34 -9.29 3.20 -5.71
N PRO A 35 -8.10 3.35 -5.09
CA PRO A 35 -7.67 2.49 -4.00
C PRO A 35 -8.43 2.88 -2.71
N ALA A 36 -9.42 2.08 -2.34
CA ALA A 36 -10.35 2.41 -1.24
C ALA A 36 -9.88 1.99 0.15
N ASP A 37 -9.19 0.86 0.21
CA ASP A 37 -8.75 0.19 1.43
C ASP A 37 -7.63 -0.79 1.06
N PHE A 38 -7.09 -1.53 2.03
CA PHE A 38 -6.23 -2.68 1.78
C PHE A 38 -6.23 -3.66 2.95
N CYS A 39 -5.92 -4.93 2.67
CA CYS A 39 -5.53 -5.88 3.70
C CYS A 39 -4.03 -6.18 3.63
N VAL A 40 -3.44 -6.48 4.79
CA VAL A 40 -2.03 -6.86 4.91
C VAL A 40 -1.94 -8.30 5.37
N VAL A 41 -1.19 -9.12 4.62
CA VAL A 41 -0.91 -10.51 4.94
C VAL A 41 0.59 -10.66 5.18
N GLN A 42 0.95 -11.28 6.30
CA GLN A 42 2.35 -11.60 6.59
C GLN A 42 2.81 -12.77 5.71
N GLU A 43 3.84 -12.56 4.89
CA GLU A 43 4.53 -13.61 4.14
C GLU A 43 5.92 -13.89 4.74
N ALA A 44 6.56 -15.00 4.35
CA ALA A 44 7.89 -15.38 4.82
C ALA A 44 8.97 -14.32 4.51
N LYS A 45 8.83 -13.61 3.39
CA LYS A 45 9.82 -12.62 2.88
C LYS A 45 9.40 -11.16 3.08
N GLY A 46 8.31 -10.89 3.82
CA GLY A 46 7.80 -9.53 3.98
C GLY A 46 6.29 -9.49 4.10
N LEU A 47 5.66 -8.49 3.47
CA LEU A 47 4.23 -8.28 3.50
C LEU A 47 3.63 -8.41 2.10
N LEU A 48 2.48 -9.04 2.00
CA LEU A 48 1.59 -8.91 0.86
C LEU A 48 0.49 -7.90 1.22
N VAL A 49 0.38 -6.85 0.41
CA VAL A 49 -0.68 -5.84 0.49
C VAL A 49 -1.64 -6.07 -0.67
N VAL A 50 -2.92 -6.27 -0.35
CA VAL A 50 -3.97 -6.46 -1.37
C VAL A 50 -4.87 -5.24 -1.36
N VAL A 51 -4.89 -4.52 -2.48
CA VAL A 51 -5.60 -3.25 -2.66
C VAL A 51 -6.70 -3.44 -3.70
N PRO A 52 -7.99 -3.26 -3.38
CA PRO A 52 -9.03 -3.08 -4.39
C PRO A 52 -8.83 -1.78 -5.18
N ASP A 53 -8.68 -1.88 -6.50
CA ASP A 53 -8.71 -0.74 -7.41
C ASP A 53 -10.12 -0.64 -8.01
N LEU A 54 -11.03 0.02 -7.28
CA LEU A 54 -12.47 -0.09 -7.49
C LEU A 54 -12.91 0.25 -8.93
N PRO A 55 -12.49 1.38 -9.54
CA PRO A 55 -12.93 1.72 -10.89
C PRO A 55 -12.44 0.74 -11.96
N LYS A 56 -11.35 0.02 -11.68
CA LYS A 56 -10.81 -1.00 -12.58
C LYS A 56 -11.40 -2.39 -12.34
N SER A 57 -12.19 -2.58 -11.28
CA SER A 57 -12.72 -3.90 -10.89
C SER A 57 -11.63 -4.97 -10.72
N GLU A 58 -10.47 -4.59 -10.17
CA GLU A 58 -9.34 -5.51 -9.94
C GLU A 58 -8.84 -5.46 -8.49
N LEU A 59 -8.18 -6.54 -8.06
CA LEU A 59 -7.37 -6.57 -6.85
C LEU A 59 -5.90 -6.51 -7.25
N ARG A 60 -5.18 -5.50 -6.77
CA ARG A 60 -3.73 -5.40 -6.97
C ARG A 60 -3.00 -5.97 -5.77
N MET A 61 -2.10 -6.92 -6.05
CA MET A 61 -1.28 -7.61 -5.06
C MET A 61 0.14 -7.05 -5.08
N ILE A 62 0.55 -6.38 -4.02
CA ILE A 62 1.87 -5.74 -3.90
C ILE A 62 2.68 -6.44 -2.81
N ARG A 63 3.86 -6.93 -3.17
CA ARG A 63 4.80 -7.54 -2.22
C ARG A 63 5.83 -6.52 -1.78
N LEU A 64 5.89 -6.26 -0.48
CA LEU A 64 6.87 -5.40 0.15
C LEU A 64 7.94 -6.27 0.79
N GLY A 65 9.17 -6.17 0.29
CA GLY A 65 10.33 -6.85 0.86
C GLY A 65 10.68 -6.33 2.26
N ARG A 66 11.45 -7.13 3.01
CA ARG A 66 12.14 -6.66 4.22
C ARG A 66 13.35 -5.81 3.86
#